data_AF-A0A7Y0BDL3-F1
#
_entry.id   AF-A0A7Y0BDL3-F1
#
_cell.length_a   1.000
_cell.length_b   1.000
_cell.length_c   1.000
_cell.angle_alpha   90.00
_cell.angle_beta   90.00
_cell.angle_gamma   90.00
#
_symmetry.space_group_name_H-M   'P 1'
#
loop_
_entity.id
_entity.type
_entity.pdbx_description
1 polymer ?
#
loop_
_entity_poly.entity_id
_entity_poly.type
_entity_poly.pdbx_seq_one_letter_code
_entity_poly.pdbx_strand_id
1 'polypeptide(L)'
;MPPTPPSRRPRGPAVLAALVAGAAAASFTAAPAQAAAPGAARVPMHQCWVNGVAAPPGDLVSGTSGDDHIFCDSDLENVTVWGGDGNDMIEVRGLVIDSAVMGGDGDDVIRAKHLVPQNASSMVRGNRGNDVIKVATVVGDGAEHGAVVHGDDGDDKITTGSVSGAPGKFNRGGGIVTGNDGADTIKVGVVDFSGRVLGGSEADTIEAAGLGPESGGLIQAGPGDDTISGPGGTILTVGPHWGMVDAGVGKDTCTVKSVSTRTSISACEVLPKAAPSGANPQTPTGAKPAAPVGAQPAAPTGAQPAAPVGGRPASPVGAPPAG
;
A
#
# COMPACT_ATOMS: atom_id res chain seq x y z
N MET A 1 -5.18 1.46 86.55
CA MET A 1 -4.13 2.49 86.63
C MET A 1 -4.44 3.59 85.63
N PRO A 2 -4.29 4.87 86.01
CA PRO A 2 -4.66 6.08 85.25
C PRO A 2 -3.49 6.52 84.32
N PRO A 3 -3.43 7.73 83.72
CA PRO A 3 -4.46 8.73 83.36
C PRO A 3 -4.37 9.25 81.90
N THR A 4 -5.38 10.04 81.54
CA THR A 4 -5.47 11.13 80.53
C THR A 4 -4.26 12.08 80.49
N PRO A 5 -4.03 12.89 79.42
CA PRO A 5 -4.70 14.19 79.31
C PRO A 5 -5.02 14.75 77.90
N PRO A 6 -5.74 15.89 77.81
CA PRO A 6 -6.54 16.31 76.65
C PRO A 6 -6.05 17.62 76.00
N SER A 7 -6.67 17.99 74.87
CA SER A 7 -6.68 19.37 74.32
C SER A 7 -7.52 19.38 73.03
N ARG A 8 -8.37 20.35 72.66
CA ARG A 8 -9.07 21.50 73.25
C ARG A 8 -10.09 21.90 72.16
N ARG A 9 -11.34 22.22 72.54
CA ARG A 9 -12.37 22.83 71.66
C ARG A 9 -12.23 24.39 71.66
N PRO A 10 -13.12 25.18 71.03
CA PRO A 10 -12.93 25.85 69.74
C PRO A 10 -12.81 27.39 69.90
N ARG A 11 -12.50 28.12 68.84
CA ARG A 11 -12.64 29.59 68.81
C ARG A 11 -13.85 29.99 67.96
N GLY A 12 -14.62 30.92 68.51
CA GLY A 12 -15.94 31.37 68.07
C GLY A 12 -15.99 32.30 66.84
N PRO A 13 -17.16 32.92 66.60
CA PRO A 13 -17.53 33.45 65.29
C PRO A 13 -17.31 34.96 65.10
N ALA A 14 -17.17 35.30 63.81
CA ALA A 14 -17.52 36.51 63.06
C ALA A 14 -17.86 37.82 63.79
N VAL A 15 -17.25 38.93 63.34
CA VAL A 15 -17.98 40.18 62.98
C VAL A 15 -17.22 40.92 61.85
N LEU A 16 -18.01 41.33 60.87
CA LEU A 16 -17.74 42.18 59.71
C LEU A 16 -17.61 43.67 60.11
N ALA A 17 -16.66 44.42 59.57
CA ALA A 17 -16.76 45.88 59.45
C ALA A 17 -15.88 46.40 58.32
N ALA A 18 -16.52 47.04 57.33
CA ALA A 18 -15.91 47.69 56.18
C ALA A 18 -15.54 49.14 56.51
N LEU A 19 -14.46 49.65 55.89
CA LEU A 19 -14.30 51.08 55.59
C LEU A 19 -13.32 51.29 54.44
N VAL A 20 -13.77 52.09 53.47
CA VAL A 20 -13.17 52.42 52.17
C VAL A 20 -12.24 53.63 52.32
N ALA A 21 -11.06 53.61 51.68
CA ALA A 21 -10.45 54.80 51.04
C ALA A 21 -9.14 54.45 50.29
N GLY A 22 -9.11 54.73 48.98
CA GLY A 22 -8.06 55.58 48.40
C GLY A 22 -6.78 54.93 47.81
N ALA A 23 -6.71 55.02 46.48
CA ALA A 23 -5.54 55.43 45.67
C ALA A 23 -4.62 54.37 45.00
N ALA A 24 -4.65 54.46 43.66
CA ALA A 24 -3.53 54.48 42.71
C ALA A 24 -2.84 53.17 42.26
N ALA A 25 -3.23 52.78 41.04
CA ALA A 25 -2.39 52.35 39.90
C ALA A 25 -1.27 51.31 40.15
N ALA A 26 -1.58 50.07 39.78
CA ALA A 26 -0.60 49.10 39.27
C ALA A 26 -1.27 48.23 38.20
N SER A 27 -1.38 48.76 36.97
CA SER A 27 -1.87 48.01 35.82
C SER A 27 -0.70 47.38 35.08
N PHE A 28 -0.26 46.21 35.52
CA PHE A 28 0.30 45.18 34.65
C PHE A 28 -0.20 43.84 35.16
N THR A 29 -1.48 43.56 34.90
CA THR A 29 -1.96 42.19 34.86
C THR A 29 -1.16 41.50 33.77
N ALA A 30 -0.21 40.65 34.17
CA ALA A 30 0.27 39.59 33.30
C ALA A 30 -0.98 38.87 32.79
N ALA A 31 -1.26 38.99 31.49
CA ALA A 31 -2.21 38.11 30.86
C ALA A 31 -1.69 36.69 31.15
N PRO A 32 -2.49 35.77 31.71
CA PRO A 32 -2.10 34.39 31.66
C PRO A 32 -1.98 34.06 30.18
N ALA A 33 -0.79 33.63 29.77
CA ALA A 33 -0.62 32.95 28.50
C ALA A 33 -1.69 31.85 28.50
N GLN A 34 -2.73 32.04 27.68
CA GLN A 34 -3.73 31.01 27.49
C GLN A 34 -2.99 29.85 26.85
N ALA A 35 -2.71 28.83 27.67
CA ALA A 35 -2.47 27.50 27.19
C ALA A 35 -3.62 27.20 26.23
N ALA A 36 -3.30 26.95 24.96
CA ALA A 36 -4.27 26.56 23.96
C ALA A 36 -5.12 25.43 24.56
N ALA A 37 -6.43 25.65 24.63
CA ALA A 37 -7.34 24.62 25.05
C ALA A 37 -7.19 23.41 24.11
N PRO A 38 -7.11 22.17 24.63
CA PRO A 38 -7.19 21.00 23.77
C PRO A 38 -8.59 21.00 23.14
N GLY A 39 -8.66 21.19 21.82
CA GLY A 39 -9.91 21.21 21.05
C GLY A 39 -10.29 22.54 20.39
N ALA A 40 -9.41 23.55 20.33
CA ALA A 40 -9.64 24.66 19.40
C ALA A 40 -9.52 24.13 17.96
N ALA A 41 -10.64 24.05 17.24
CA ALA A 41 -10.68 23.67 15.83
C ALA A 41 -9.64 24.52 15.08
N ARG A 42 -8.68 23.87 14.42
CA ARG A 42 -7.71 24.57 13.58
C ARG A 42 -8.48 25.31 12.49
N VAL A 43 -8.08 26.54 12.25
CA VAL A 43 -8.72 27.40 11.25
C VAL A 43 -8.49 26.76 9.88
N PRO A 44 -9.54 26.56 9.06
CA PRO A 44 -9.38 26.06 7.71
C PRO A 44 -8.33 26.86 6.95
N MET A 45 -7.41 26.17 6.29
CA MET A 45 -6.39 26.81 5.47
C MET A 45 -6.19 26.11 4.15
N HIS A 46 -6.16 26.93 3.09
CA HIS A 46 -5.84 26.53 1.74
C HIS A 46 -5.38 27.74 0.92
N GLN A 47 -4.62 27.48 -0.13
CA GLN A 47 -4.32 28.41 -1.21
C GLN A 47 -4.69 27.71 -2.50
N CYS A 48 -5.95 27.88 -2.89
CA CYS A 48 -6.52 27.22 -4.06
C CYS A 48 -7.03 28.23 -5.08
N TRP A 49 -7.09 27.80 -6.33
CA TRP A 49 -7.66 28.52 -7.45
C TRP A 49 -8.64 27.62 -8.18
N VAL A 50 -9.79 28.18 -8.57
CA VAL A 50 -10.79 27.54 -9.42
C VAL A 50 -10.77 28.29 -10.74
N ASN A 51 -10.42 27.62 -11.83
CA ASN A 51 -10.29 28.21 -13.17
C ASN A 51 -9.39 29.46 -13.20
N GLY A 52 -8.31 29.45 -12.42
CA GLY A 52 -7.35 30.55 -12.30
C GLY A 52 -7.81 31.71 -11.40
N VAL A 53 -9.01 31.66 -10.84
CA VAL A 53 -9.51 32.64 -9.86
C VAL A 53 -9.23 32.11 -8.45
N ALA A 54 -8.63 32.93 -7.59
CA ALA A 54 -8.35 32.53 -6.21
C ALA A 54 -9.64 32.22 -5.47
N ALA A 55 -9.71 31.04 -4.87
CA ALA A 55 -10.83 30.64 -4.03
C ALA A 55 -10.86 31.52 -2.76
N PRO A 56 -12.05 31.94 -2.30
CA PRO A 56 -12.15 32.70 -1.06
C PRO A 56 -11.67 31.85 0.13
N PRO A 57 -11.10 32.46 1.18
CA PRO A 57 -10.75 31.73 2.40
C PRO A 57 -11.98 31.07 3.02
N GLY A 58 -11.86 29.82 3.45
CA GLY A 58 -12.94 29.11 4.12
C GLY A 58 -12.64 27.63 4.27
N ASP A 59 -13.66 26.89 4.67
CA ASP A 59 -13.68 25.42 4.76
C ASP A 59 -14.12 24.75 3.45
N LEU A 60 -14.47 25.51 2.41
CA LEU A 60 -14.97 25.01 1.14
C LEU A 60 -14.32 25.69 -0.05
N VAL A 61 -13.77 24.89 -0.96
CA VAL A 61 -13.38 25.25 -2.32
C VAL A 61 -14.30 24.48 -3.25
N SER A 62 -15.19 25.19 -3.95
CA SER A 62 -16.16 24.59 -4.86
C SER A 62 -15.85 25.02 -6.29
N GLY A 63 -15.90 24.08 -7.22
CA GLY A 63 -16.06 24.37 -8.64
C GLY A 63 -17.49 24.82 -8.96
N THR A 64 -17.79 24.75 -10.24
CA THR A 64 -19.01 25.18 -10.91
C THR A 64 -19.82 23.95 -11.34
N SER A 65 -20.64 24.09 -12.39
CA SER A 65 -21.48 23.00 -12.92
C SER A 65 -20.95 22.45 -14.25
N GLY A 66 -19.70 22.72 -14.59
CA GLY A 66 -19.06 22.20 -15.78
C GLY A 66 -17.55 22.22 -15.59
N ASP A 67 -16.81 21.56 -16.48
CA ASP A 67 -15.40 21.23 -16.33
C ASP A 67 -14.53 22.33 -15.67
N ASP A 68 -14.10 22.07 -14.44
CA ASP A 68 -13.30 22.97 -13.63
C ASP A 68 -11.86 22.49 -13.49
N HIS A 69 -10.93 23.44 -13.47
CA HIS A 69 -9.56 23.18 -13.04
C HIS A 69 -9.36 23.78 -11.64
N ILE A 70 -9.32 22.91 -10.63
CA ILE A 70 -9.10 23.28 -9.23
C ILE A 70 -7.66 22.95 -8.85
N PHE A 71 -6.88 23.98 -8.55
CA PHE A 71 -5.47 23.84 -8.21
C PHE A 71 -5.20 24.37 -6.81
N CYS A 72 -4.59 23.58 -5.95
CA CYS A 72 -4.20 23.96 -4.59
C CYS A 72 -2.67 23.83 -4.41
N ASP A 73 -1.99 24.97 -4.21
CA ASP A 73 -0.52 25.02 -4.13
C ASP A 73 0.00 24.75 -2.72
N SER A 74 -0.82 24.99 -1.68
CA SER A 74 -0.50 24.74 -0.27
C SER A 74 -1.09 23.43 0.24
N ASP A 75 -0.76 23.10 1.49
CA ASP A 75 -1.49 22.10 2.27
C ASP A 75 -2.96 22.50 2.41
N LEU A 76 -3.83 21.48 2.45
CA LEU A 76 -5.23 21.57 2.84
C LEU A 76 -5.35 21.13 4.29
N GLU A 77 -5.95 21.98 5.12
CA GLU A 77 -6.21 21.64 6.52
C GLU A 77 -7.63 22.03 6.89
N ASN A 78 -8.44 21.04 7.26
CA ASN A 78 -9.86 21.21 7.59
C ASN A 78 -10.65 21.89 6.45
N VAL A 79 -10.38 21.49 5.20
CA VAL A 79 -11.01 22.03 3.99
C VAL A 79 -11.66 20.92 3.18
N THR A 80 -12.80 21.25 2.58
CA THR A 80 -13.46 20.46 1.56
C THR A 80 -13.18 21.07 0.19
N VAL A 81 -12.61 20.30 -0.72
CA VAL A 81 -12.52 20.63 -2.14
C VAL A 81 -13.57 19.80 -2.87
N TRP A 82 -14.45 20.46 -3.61
CA TRP A 82 -15.55 19.85 -4.35
C TRP A 82 -15.47 20.32 -5.81
N GLY A 83 -15.35 19.38 -6.76
CA GLY A 83 -15.34 19.66 -8.19
C GLY A 83 -16.68 20.23 -8.62
N GLY A 84 -17.74 19.44 -8.55
CA GLY A 84 -19.07 19.91 -8.95
C GLY A 84 -19.76 18.91 -9.86
N ASP A 85 -20.40 19.44 -10.90
CA ASP A 85 -20.79 18.67 -12.06
C ASP A 85 -19.77 18.96 -13.18
N GLY A 86 -19.57 18.03 -14.10
CA GLY A 86 -18.62 18.18 -15.21
C GLY A 86 -17.36 17.36 -14.99
N ASN A 87 -16.48 17.37 -15.97
CA ASN A 87 -15.24 16.60 -15.91
C ASN A 87 -14.12 17.48 -15.34
N ASP A 88 -13.88 17.36 -14.04
CA ASP A 88 -13.02 18.25 -13.29
C ASP A 88 -11.58 17.75 -13.19
N MET A 89 -10.64 18.69 -13.10
CA MET A 89 -9.24 18.42 -12.82
C MET A 89 -8.86 19.05 -11.49
N ILE A 90 -8.69 18.22 -10.46
CA ILE A 90 -8.34 18.65 -9.11
C ILE A 90 -6.90 18.25 -8.79
N GLU A 91 -6.02 19.23 -8.59
CA GLU A 91 -4.61 19.01 -8.25
C GLU A 91 -4.23 19.69 -6.93
N VAL A 92 -3.89 18.88 -5.92
CA VAL A 92 -3.43 19.29 -4.60
C VAL A 92 -1.95 18.96 -4.45
N ARG A 93 -1.10 19.99 -4.45
CA ARG A 93 0.36 19.83 -4.31
C ARG A 93 0.81 19.60 -2.88
N GLY A 94 0.06 20.15 -1.92
CA GLY A 94 0.31 20.01 -0.49
C GLY A 94 -0.20 18.70 0.10
N LEU A 95 -0.11 18.62 1.42
CA LEU A 95 -0.72 17.57 2.23
C LEU A 95 -2.24 17.75 2.29
N VAL A 96 -2.98 16.64 2.43
CA VAL A 96 -4.42 16.66 2.72
C VAL A 96 -4.58 16.25 4.18
N ILE A 97 -4.83 17.24 5.05
CA ILE A 97 -4.87 17.09 6.50
C ILE A 97 -6.30 17.32 6.96
N ASP A 98 -6.93 16.32 7.58
CA ASP A 98 -8.29 16.43 8.11
C ASP A 98 -9.28 17.00 7.06
N SER A 99 -9.07 16.68 5.78
CA SER A 99 -9.67 17.36 4.63
C SER A 99 -10.28 16.36 3.66
N ALA A 100 -11.21 16.84 2.84
CA ALA A 100 -11.88 16.04 1.81
C ALA A 100 -11.63 16.63 0.43
N VAL A 101 -11.34 15.78 -0.54
CA VAL A 101 -11.24 16.14 -1.97
C VAL A 101 -12.23 15.26 -2.73
N MET A 102 -13.20 15.87 -3.38
CA MET A 102 -14.31 15.20 -4.04
C MET A 102 -14.40 15.69 -5.48
N GLY A 103 -14.42 14.76 -6.43
CA GLY A 103 -14.65 15.04 -7.86
C GLY A 103 -16.06 15.56 -8.06
N GLY A 104 -17.04 14.66 -8.02
CA GLY A 104 -18.45 15.00 -8.10
C GLY A 104 -19.14 14.19 -9.18
N ASP A 105 -20.01 14.80 -9.96
CA ASP A 105 -20.64 14.13 -11.08
C ASP A 105 -19.84 14.40 -12.37
N GLY A 106 -19.23 13.38 -12.97
CA GLY A 106 -18.45 13.50 -14.20
C GLY A 106 -17.22 12.59 -14.19
N ASP A 107 -16.50 12.54 -15.30
CA ASP A 107 -15.24 11.79 -15.37
C ASP A 107 -14.08 12.71 -14.88
N ASP A 108 -13.72 12.60 -13.61
CA ASP A 108 -12.78 13.51 -12.95
C ASP A 108 -11.34 13.02 -12.92
N VAL A 109 -10.39 13.95 -12.76
CA VAL A 109 -8.98 13.66 -12.54
C VAL A 109 -8.53 14.29 -11.24
N ILE A 110 -8.30 13.45 -10.22
CA ILE A 110 -7.89 13.89 -8.90
C ILE A 110 -6.44 13.49 -8.62
N ARG A 111 -5.60 14.48 -8.28
CA ARG A 111 -4.20 14.28 -7.88
C ARG A 111 -3.97 14.87 -6.51
N ALA A 112 -3.77 14.00 -5.53
CA ALA A 112 -3.42 14.39 -4.17
C ALA A 112 -2.11 13.75 -3.74
N LYS A 113 -1.41 14.39 -2.80
CA LYS A 113 -0.11 13.90 -2.35
C LYS A 113 -0.25 12.90 -1.21
N HIS A 114 -0.24 13.35 0.04
CA HIS A 114 -0.32 12.47 1.20
C HIS A 114 -1.61 12.77 1.97
N LEU A 115 -2.41 11.73 2.23
CA LEU A 115 -3.50 11.82 3.19
C LEU A 115 -2.91 11.66 4.59
N VAL A 116 -3.05 12.71 5.41
CA VAL A 116 -2.42 12.81 6.74
C VAL A 116 -3.49 13.20 7.77
N PRO A 117 -4.38 12.28 8.16
CA PRO A 117 -5.34 12.54 9.21
C PRO A 117 -4.63 12.81 10.55
N GLN A 118 -5.09 13.82 11.29
CA GLN A 118 -4.57 14.19 12.61
C GLN A 118 -5.66 14.16 13.68
N ASN A 119 -6.81 14.75 13.40
CA ASN A 119 -7.95 14.82 14.33
C ASN A 119 -9.27 14.35 13.68
N ALA A 120 -9.30 14.28 12.36
CA ALA A 120 -10.41 13.81 11.56
C ALA A 120 -9.89 12.90 10.44
N SER A 121 -10.79 12.39 9.60
CA SER A 121 -10.37 11.59 8.45
C SER A 121 -9.92 12.50 7.31
N SER A 122 -8.97 12.01 6.50
CA SER A 122 -8.58 12.62 5.24
C SER A 122 -9.07 11.75 4.09
N MET A 123 -9.78 12.33 3.13
CA MET A 123 -10.44 11.54 2.09
C MET A 123 -10.24 12.12 0.69
N VAL A 124 -10.14 11.22 -0.30
CA VAL A 124 -10.26 11.51 -1.73
C VAL A 124 -11.38 10.64 -2.27
N ARG A 125 -12.29 11.21 -3.06
CA ARG A 125 -13.47 10.54 -3.57
C ARG A 125 -13.73 10.96 -5.01
N GLY A 126 -13.88 10.00 -5.92
CA GLY A 126 -14.28 10.24 -7.30
C GLY A 126 -15.74 10.70 -7.37
N ASN A 127 -16.62 9.89 -6.79
CA ASN A 127 -18.08 9.97 -6.84
C ASN A 127 -18.64 9.34 -8.13
N ARG A 128 -19.47 10.02 -8.92
CA ARG A 128 -20.12 9.38 -10.06
C ARG A 128 -19.35 9.71 -11.34
N GLY A 129 -18.92 8.69 -12.06
CA GLY A 129 -18.24 8.80 -13.34
C GLY A 129 -17.02 7.90 -13.36
N ASN A 130 -16.27 7.91 -14.45
CA ASN A 130 -15.06 7.10 -14.59
C ASN A 130 -13.85 7.94 -14.21
N ASP A 131 -13.47 7.91 -12.94
CA ASP A 131 -12.51 8.83 -12.37
C ASP A 131 -11.07 8.31 -12.47
N VAL A 132 -10.12 9.25 -12.51
CA VAL A 132 -8.69 8.95 -12.44
C VAL A 132 -8.13 9.56 -11.16
N ILE A 133 -7.92 8.72 -10.15
CA ILE A 133 -7.47 9.13 -8.83
C ILE A 133 -6.02 8.73 -8.62
N LYS A 134 -5.17 9.70 -8.27
CA LYS A 134 -3.75 9.48 -7.95
C LYS A 134 -3.42 10.06 -6.59
N VAL A 135 -3.04 9.19 -5.64
CA VAL A 135 -2.69 9.57 -4.27
C VAL A 135 -1.32 9.03 -3.89
N ALA A 136 -0.36 9.88 -3.53
CA ALA A 136 1.00 9.40 -3.24
C ALA A 136 1.07 8.43 -2.05
N THR A 137 0.34 8.65 -0.95
CA THR A 137 0.22 7.66 0.15
C THR A 137 -1.13 7.74 0.86
N VAL A 138 -1.63 6.58 1.31
CA VAL A 138 -2.88 6.44 2.08
C VAL A 138 -2.52 5.87 3.45
N VAL A 139 -2.33 6.74 4.43
CA VAL A 139 -1.88 6.37 5.78
C VAL A 139 -2.87 6.91 6.80
N GLY A 140 -3.69 6.04 7.38
CA GLY A 140 -4.57 6.45 8.49
C GLY A 140 -3.91 6.23 9.85
N ASP A 141 -4.38 6.90 10.88
CA ASP A 141 -3.90 6.76 12.26
C ASP A 141 -4.81 5.81 13.07
N GLY A 142 -4.60 4.51 12.86
CA GLY A 142 -5.37 3.46 13.52
C GLY A 142 -6.89 3.58 13.30
N ALA A 143 -7.67 3.26 14.33
CA ALA A 143 -9.14 3.22 14.26
C ALA A 143 -9.80 4.58 14.51
N GLU A 144 -9.01 5.57 14.89
CA GLU A 144 -9.52 6.88 15.34
C GLU A 144 -9.63 7.84 14.15
N HIS A 145 -8.66 7.81 13.22
CA HIS A 145 -8.63 8.72 12.09
C HIS A 145 -8.19 8.01 10.80
N GLY A 146 -9.08 7.96 9.80
CA GLY A 146 -8.83 7.23 8.55
C GLY A 146 -8.23 8.10 7.44
N ALA A 147 -7.44 7.48 6.56
CA ALA A 147 -7.10 7.98 5.25
C ALA A 147 -7.82 7.11 4.21
N VAL A 148 -8.67 7.71 3.40
CA VAL A 148 -9.57 6.94 2.53
C VAL A 148 -9.51 7.45 1.10
N VAL A 149 -9.48 6.51 0.14
CA VAL A 149 -9.64 6.77 -1.28
C VAL A 149 -10.81 5.93 -1.79
N HIS A 150 -11.80 6.58 -2.40
CA HIS A 150 -12.98 5.97 -3.00
C HIS A 150 -13.04 6.33 -4.48
N GLY A 151 -13.28 5.35 -5.35
CA GLY A 151 -13.76 5.57 -6.71
C GLY A 151 -15.23 6.01 -6.70
N ASP A 152 -16.08 5.09 -6.22
CA ASP A 152 -17.54 5.13 -6.14
C ASP A 152 -18.26 4.54 -7.35
N ASP A 153 -19.07 5.31 -8.08
CA ASP A 153 -19.93 4.77 -9.14
C ASP A 153 -19.25 5.01 -10.49
N GLY A 154 -18.73 3.98 -11.15
CA GLY A 154 -18.13 4.04 -12.48
C GLY A 154 -16.87 3.18 -12.60
N ASP A 155 -16.27 3.15 -13.80
CA ASP A 155 -15.05 2.36 -14.05
C ASP A 155 -13.81 3.19 -13.65
N ASP A 156 -13.42 3.14 -12.38
CA ASP A 156 -12.40 4.04 -11.83
C ASP A 156 -10.98 3.53 -12.02
N LYS A 157 -10.04 4.47 -12.13
CA LYS A 157 -8.59 4.21 -12.18
C LYS A 157 -7.92 4.83 -10.97
N ILE A 158 -7.74 4.01 -9.95
CA ILE A 158 -7.13 4.42 -8.69
C ILE A 158 -5.66 3.99 -8.66
N THR A 159 -4.75 4.94 -8.50
CA THR A 159 -3.33 4.67 -8.28
C THR A 159 -2.88 5.28 -6.97
N THR A 160 -2.44 4.45 -6.02
CA THR A 160 -1.88 4.94 -4.77
C THR A 160 -0.47 4.41 -4.52
N GLY A 161 0.30 5.10 -3.68
CA GLY A 161 1.47 4.49 -3.04
C GLY A 161 1.04 3.48 -1.97
N SER A 162 1.81 3.40 -0.88
CA SER A 162 1.51 2.47 0.21
C SER A 162 0.16 2.78 0.86
N VAL A 163 -0.55 1.71 1.22
CA VAL A 163 -1.82 1.73 1.94
C VAL A 163 -1.56 1.12 3.31
N SER A 164 -1.61 1.93 4.36
CA SER A 164 -1.34 1.46 5.73
C SER A 164 -2.32 2.01 6.75
N GLY A 165 -2.70 1.16 7.71
CA GLY A 165 -3.21 1.65 8.98
C GLY A 165 -2.03 1.91 9.92
N ALA A 166 -2.02 3.00 10.67
CA ALA A 166 -1.01 3.15 11.71
C ALA A 166 -1.23 2.08 12.79
N PRO A 167 -0.16 1.65 13.49
CA PRO A 167 -0.26 0.72 14.60
C PRO A 167 -1.05 1.37 15.76
N GLY A 168 -2.36 1.16 15.79
CA GLY A 168 -3.21 1.54 16.92
C GLY A 168 -3.28 0.44 17.99
N LYS A 169 -3.77 0.76 19.18
CA LYS A 169 -4.00 -0.20 20.28
C LYS A 169 -4.83 -1.42 19.86
N PHE A 170 -5.60 -1.31 18.78
CA PHE A 170 -6.44 -2.37 18.25
C PHE A 170 -6.07 -2.84 16.83
N ASN A 171 -5.04 -2.27 16.19
CA ASN A 171 -4.70 -2.53 14.78
C ASN A 171 -5.94 -2.55 13.85
N ARG A 172 -6.93 -1.71 14.15
CA ARG A 172 -8.13 -1.57 13.31
C ARG A 172 -7.79 -0.44 12.35
N GLY A 173 -7.74 -0.79 11.06
CA GLY A 173 -7.04 -0.07 10.00
C GLY A 173 -7.39 1.41 9.88
N GLY A 174 -6.48 2.11 9.19
CA GLY A 174 -6.58 3.55 8.93
C GLY A 174 -6.51 3.87 7.45
N GLY A 175 -5.70 3.16 6.65
CA GLY A 175 -5.63 3.34 5.21
C GLY A 175 -6.60 2.43 4.47
N ILE A 176 -7.51 3.01 3.68
CA ILE A 176 -8.49 2.27 2.88
C ILE A 176 -8.49 2.81 1.45
N VAL A 177 -8.44 1.92 0.48
CA VAL A 177 -8.68 2.21 -0.93
C VAL A 177 -9.81 1.30 -1.41
N THR A 178 -10.81 1.86 -2.08
CA THR A 178 -11.92 1.09 -2.62
C THR A 178 -12.38 1.62 -3.97
N GLY A 179 -12.72 0.72 -4.88
CA GLY A 179 -13.37 1.02 -6.15
C GLY A 179 -14.86 1.33 -5.93
N ASN A 180 -15.61 0.35 -5.42
CA ASN A 180 -17.07 0.31 -5.25
C ASN A 180 -17.80 -0.19 -6.52
N ASP A 181 -18.72 0.55 -7.11
CA ASP A 181 -19.58 0.00 -8.18
C ASP A 181 -18.99 0.32 -9.55
N GLY A 182 -18.58 -0.71 -10.30
CA GLY A 182 -18.03 -0.55 -11.64
C GLY A 182 -16.77 -1.41 -11.85
N ALA A 183 -16.27 -1.49 -13.08
CA ALA A 183 -15.10 -2.31 -13.38
C ALA A 183 -13.80 -1.55 -13.06
N ASP A 184 -13.38 -1.59 -11.80
CA ASP A 184 -12.31 -0.73 -11.30
C ASP A 184 -10.91 -1.26 -11.59
N THR A 185 -9.96 -0.34 -11.82
CA THR A 185 -8.54 -0.63 -11.87
C THR A 185 -7.82 0.03 -10.71
N ILE A 186 -7.39 -0.78 -9.74
CA ILE A 186 -6.77 -0.32 -8.50
C ILE A 186 -5.30 -0.76 -8.46
N LYS A 187 -4.39 0.20 -8.52
CA LYS A 187 -2.93 -0.02 -8.45
C LYS A 187 -2.35 0.62 -7.21
N VAL A 188 -1.87 -0.19 -6.28
CA VAL A 188 -1.34 0.29 -5.00
C VAL A 188 0.11 -0.12 -4.80
N GLY A 189 0.79 0.59 -3.89
CA GLY A 189 2.08 0.20 -3.36
C GLY A 189 1.99 -1.02 -2.45
N VAL A 190 2.68 -0.97 -1.31
CA VAL A 190 2.59 -2.02 -0.29
C VAL A 190 1.34 -1.80 0.55
N VAL A 191 0.56 -2.86 0.75
CA VAL A 191 -0.58 -2.90 1.67
C VAL A 191 -0.12 -3.55 2.97
N ASP A 192 -0.07 -2.81 4.07
CA ASP A 192 0.43 -3.33 5.35
C ASP A 192 -0.23 -2.66 6.56
N PHE A 193 0.11 -3.10 7.77
CA PHE A 193 -0.42 -2.57 9.03
C PHE A 193 -1.95 -2.44 9.02
N SER A 194 -2.63 -3.48 8.56
CA SER A 194 -4.10 -3.52 8.43
C SER A 194 -4.67 -2.51 7.42
N GLY A 195 -3.85 -2.06 6.47
CA GLY A 195 -4.32 -1.40 5.24
C GLY A 195 -5.26 -2.31 4.46
N ARG A 196 -6.26 -1.71 3.79
CA ARG A 196 -7.30 -2.43 3.07
C ARG A 196 -7.42 -1.89 1.65
N VAL A 197 -7.52 -2.81 0.70
CA VAL A 197 -7.85 -2.51 -0.69
C VAL A 197 -9.06 -3.35 -1.06
N LEU A 198 -10.10 -2.68 -1.54
CA LEU A 198 -11.37 -3.30 -1.90
C LEU A 198 -11.65 -3.02 -3.38
N GLY A 199 -12.06 -4.03 -4.14
CA GLY A 199 -12.53 -3.85 -5.51
C GLY A 199 -13.91 -3.19 -5.45
N GLY A 200 -14.93 -4.02 -5.21
CA GLY A 200 -16.30 -3.59 -5.06
C GLY A 200 -17.21 -4.56 -5.80
N SER A 201 -18.09 -4.05 -6.66
CA SER A 201 -18.95 -4.86 -7.52
C SER A 201 -18.51 -4.77 -8.98
N GLU A 202 -18.77 -5.83 -9.75
CA GLU A 202 -18.31 -5.99 -11.13
C GLU A 202 -16.84 -6.43 -11.23
N ALA A 203 -16.26 -6.41 -12.43
CA ALA A 203 -14.99 -7.08 -12.68
C ALA A 203 -13.80 -6.17 -12.40
N ASP A 204 -13.19 -6.34 -11.23
CA ASP A 204 -12.10 -5.49 -10.75
C ASP A 204 -10.72 -6.00 -11.13
N THR A 205 -9.78 -5.08 -11.34
CA THR A 205 -8.35 -5.38 -11.46
C THR A 205 -7.56 -4.72 -10.34
N ILE A 206 -7.02 -5.53 -9.44
CA ILE A 206 -6.22 -5.07 -8.29
C ILE A 206 -4.75 -5.50 -8.47
N GLU A 207 -3.85 -4.52 -8.56
CA GLU A 207 -2.40 -4.71 -8.54
C GLU A 207 -1.79 -4.11 -7.28
N ALA A 208 -1.03 -4.90 -6.52
CA ALA A 208 -0.32 -4.41 -5.32
C ALA A 208 1.18 -4.75 -5.38
N ALA A 209 2.04 -3.84 -4.92
CA ALA A 209 3.49 -4.10 -4.86
C ALA A 209 3.88 -5.16 -3.82
N GLY A 210 3.06 -5.35 -2.79
CA GLY A 210 3.24 -6.35 -1.75
C GLY A 210 2.11 -6.31 -0.73
N LEU A 211 1.87 -7.43 -0.04
CA LEU A 211 0.79 -7.54 0.95
C LEU A 211 1.30 -8.07 2.29
N GLY A 212 1.17 -7.30 3.36
CA GLY A 212 1.50 -7.70 4.73
C GLY A 212 2.95 -8.12 5.00
N PRO A 213 3.99 -7.44 4.49
CA PRO A 213 5.38 -7.79 4.79
C PRO A 213 5.74 -7.65 6.28
N GLU A 214 5.11 -6.75 7.05
CA GLU A 214 5.47 -6.49 8.46
C GLU A 214 4.37 -6.82 9.48
N SER A 215 3.10 -6.57 9.19
CA SER A 215 2.01 -6.72 10.17
C SER A 215 0.78 -7.42 9.61
N GLY A 216 0.48 -7.19 8.34
CA GLY A 216 -0.67 -7.78 7.66
C GLY A 216 -1.44 -6.74 6.87
N GLY A 217 -2.31 -7.21 5.98
CA GLY A 217 -3.09 -6.35 5.10
C GLY A 217 -4.19 -7.16 4.44
N LEU A 218 -5.17 -6.47 3.87
CA LEU A 218 -6.31 -7.09 3.21
C LEU A 218 -6.42 -6.59 1.78
N ILE A 219 -6.58 -7.53 0.85
CA ILE A 219 -7.15 -7.28 -0.47
C ILE A 219 -8.42 -8.11 -0.58
N GLN A 220 -9.53 -7.46 -0.90
CA GLN A 220 -10.80 -8.12 -1.16
C GLN A 220 -11.37 -7.57 -2.46
N ALA A 221 -11.57 -8.38 -3.51
CA ALA A 221 -12.10 -7.85 -4.77
C ALA A 221 -13.63 -7.66 -4.66
N GLY A 222 -14.42 -8.72 -4.62
CA GLY A 222 -15.85 -8.62 -4.32
C GLY A 222 -16.68 -9.58 -5.18
N PRO A 223 -17.96 -9.28 -5.47
CA PRO A 223 -18.68 -9.96 -6.52
C PRO A 223 -18.23 -9.47 -7.91
N GLY A 224 -17.80 -10.38 -8.77
CA GLY A 224 -17.19 -10.00 -10.04
C GLY A 224 -16.35 -11.13 -10.62
N ASP A 225 -15.93 -11.00 -11.89
CA ASP A 225 -14.85 -11.85 -12.41
C ASP A 225 -13.53 -11.08 -12.23
N ASP A 226 -12.92 -11.20 -11.06
CA ASP A 226 -11.88 -10.30 -10.58
C ASP A 226 -10.46 -10.76 -10.93
N THR A 227 -9.52 -9.83 -10.99
CA THR A 227 -8.08 -10.10 -11.17
C THR A 227 -7.26 -9.48 -10.06
N ILE A 228 -6.53 -10.31 -9.29
CA ILE A 228 -5.61 -9.87 -8.24
C ILE A 228 -4.18 -10.26 -8.59
N SER A 229 -3.24 -9.31 -8.64
CA SER A 229 -1.86 -9.60 -9.03
C SER A 229 -0.82 -8.62 -8.47
N GLY A 230 0.45 -8.91 -8.72
CA GLY A 230 1.54 -7.96 -8.51
C GLY A 230 1.62 -6.97 -9.67
N PRO A 231 2.47 -5.93 -9.60
CA PRO A 231 2.50 -4.86 -10.60
C PRO A 231 2.75 -5.43 -12.00
N GLY A 232 1.92 -5.02 -12.96
CA GLY A 232 1.97 -5.49 -14.34
C GLY A 232 1.66 -6.99 -14.52
N GLY A 233 0.80 -7.56 -13.67
CA GLY A 233 0.40 -8.97 -13.74
C GLY A 233 1.44 -9.95 -13.19
N THR A 234 2.41 -9.45 -12.42
CA THR A 234 3.45 -10.29 -11.79
C THR A 234 2.89 -11.02 -10.56
N ILE A 235 3.72 -11.86 -9.92
CA ILE A 235 3.30 -12.55 -8.70
C ILE A 235 3.27 -11.57 -7.52
N LEU A 236 2.08 -11.35 -6.95
CA LEU A 236 1.92 -10.66 -5.67
C LEU A 236 2.42 -11.56 -4.53
N THR A 237 3.42 -11.08 -3.79
CA THR A 237 3.92 -11.78 -2.60
C THR A 237 3.12 -11.38 -1.37
N VAL A 238 2.48 -12.36 -0.74
CA VAL A 238 1.80 -12.20 0.56
C VAL A 238 2.80 -12.56 1.66
N GLY A 239 3.21 -11.55 2.42
CA GLY A 239 4.24 -11.56 3.44
C GLY A 239 3.96 -12.50 4.62
N PRO A 240 4.92 -12.66 5.54
CA PRO A 240 4.88 -13.73 6.53
C PRO A 240 3.85 -13.53 7.66
N HIS A 241 3.25 -12.34 7.74
CA HIS A 241 2.28 -11.94 8.73
C HIS A 241 0.84 -12.21 8.25
N TRP A 242 -0.16 -11.55 8.83
CA TRP A 242 -1.57 -11.79 8.54
C TRP A 242 -2.02 -11.08 7.25
N GLY A 243 -1.45 -11.48 6.10
CA GLY A 243 -1.94 -11.06 4.79
C GLY A 243 -3.14 -11.90 4.35
N MET A 244 -4.20 -11.23 3.91
CA MET A 244 -5.44 -11.85 3.42
C MET A 244 -5.73 -11.37 1.99
N VAL A 245 -5.91 -12.32 1.09
CA VAL A 245 -6.45 -12.11 -0.25
C VAL A 245 -7.74 -12.90 -0.37
N ASP A 246 -8.82 -12.24 -0.75
CA ASP A 246 -10.12 -12.86 -1.00
C ASP A 246 -10.71 -12.26 -2.28
N ALA A 247 -10.79 -13.00 -3.38
CA ALA A 247 -11.35 -12.40 -4.59
C ALA A 247 -12.89 -12.30 -4.52
N GLY A 248 -13.56 -13.15 -3.75
CA GLY A 248 -14.98 -13.03 -3.48
C GLY A 248 -15.84 -14.00 -4.30
N VAL A 249 -16.82 -13.51 -5.04
CA VAL A 249 -17.77 -14.36 -5.78
C VAL A 249 -17.69 -14.07 -7.27
N GLY A 250 -17.15 -15.03 -8.01
CA GLY A 250 -17.26 -15.08 -9.47
C GLY A 250 -16.21 -16.02 -10.05
N LYS A 251 -15.64 -15.68 -11.21
CA LYS A 251 -14.52 -16.42 -11.81
C LYS A 251 -13.24 -15.60 -11.71
N ASP A 252 -12.57 -15.78 -10.60
CA ASP A 252 -11.49 -14.90 -10.21
C ASP A 252 -10.11 -15.46 -10.60
N THR A 253 -9.22 -14.56 -10.99
CA THR A 253 -7.84 -14.85 -11.37
C THR A 253 -6.88 -14.19 -10.41
N CYS A 254 -6.20 -14.99 -9.58
CA CYS A 254 -5.25 -14.48 -8.59
C CYS A 254 -3.82 -14.91 -8.92
N THR A 255 -2.96 -13.97 -9.31
CA THR A 255 -1.51 -14.20 -9.46
C THR A 255 -0.80 -13.90 -8.15
N VAL A 256 -0.95 -14.80 -7.17
CA VAL A 256 -0.51 -14.60 -5.77
C VAL A 256 0.38 -15.74 -5.26
N LYS A 257 1.31 -15.42 -4.34
CA LYS A 257 2.15 -16.38 -3.64
C LYS A 257 2.29 -16.01 -2.18
N SER A 258 1.89 -16.92 -1.29
CA SER A 258 2.17 -16.79 0.14
C SER A 258 3.59 -17.26 0.51
N VAL A 259 4.20 -16.58 1.48
CA VAL A 259 5.46 -17.00 2.11
C VAL A 259 5.28 -17.52 3.55
N SER A 260 4.05 -17.72 4.04
CA SER A 260 3.77 -18.14 5.42
C SER A 260 2.46 -18.91 5.56
N THR A 261 2.38 -19.77 6.57
CA THR A 261 1.14 -20.50 6.91
C THR A 261 0.09 -19.63 7.61
N ARG A 262 0.43 -18.37 7.95
CA ARG A 262 -0.47 -17.41 8.63
C ARG A 262 -1.27 -16.53 7.67
N THR A 263 -1.06 -16.68 6.36
CA THR A 263 -1.79 -15.94 5.33
C THR A 263 -3.06 -16.68 4.93
N SER A 264 -4.08 -15.94 4.48
CA SER A 264 -5.28 -16.51 3.85
C SER A 264 -5.35 -16.10 2.40
N ILE A 265 -5.54 -17.06 1.50
CA ILE A 265 -5.84 -16.83 0.09
C ILE A 265 -7.09 -17.66 -0.21
N SER A 266 -8.20 -17.00 -0.53
CA SER A 266 -9.50 -17.62 -0.78
C SER A 266 -10.12 -17.09 -2.06
N ALA A 267 -11.14 -17.82 -2.55
CA ALA A 267 -11.92 -17.43 -3.73
C ALA A 267 -11.05 -17.08 -4.93
N CYS A 268 -10.06 -17.92 -5.25
CA CYS A 268 -9.23 -17.75 -6.44
C CYS A 268 -9.39 -18.99 -7.32
N GLU A 269 -10.21 -18.92 -8.36
CA GLU A 269 -10.46 -20.02 -9.30
C GLU A 269 -9.21 -20.32 -10.12
N VAL A 270 -8.51 -19.27 -10.58
CA VAL A 270 -7.30 -19.39 -11.39
C VAL A 270 -6.10 -18.88 -10.61
N LEU A 271 -5.32 -19.82 -10.08
CA LEU A 271 -3.97 -19.55 -9.59
C LEU A 271 -2.98 -19.86 -10.71
N PRO A 272 -1.93 -19.02 -10.94
CA PRO A 272 -0.85 -19.37 -11.84
C PRO A 272 -0.34 -20.73 -11.45
N LYS A 273 -0.27 -21.62 -12.43
CA LYS A 273 0.37 -22.92 -12.27
C LYS A 273 1.71 -22.66 -11.62
N ALA A 274 1.90 -23.16 -10.39
CA ALA A 274 3.16 -23.00 -9.68
C ALA A 274 4.26 -23.31 -10.69
N ALA A 275 5.08 -22.30 -11.01
CA ALA A 275 6.29 -22.56 -11.77
C ALA A 275 6.96 -23.73 -11.04
N PRO A 276 7.27 -24.85 -11.74
CA PRO A 276 7.88 -25.98 -11.07
C PRO A 276 9.01 -25.40 -10.27
N SER A 277 8.98 -25.65 -8.95
CA SER A 277 10.01 -25.13 -8.07
C SER A 277 11.33 -25.42 -8.76
N GLY A 278 12.12 -24.36 -8.96
CA GLY A 278 13.50 -24.51 -9.38
C GLY A 278 14.31 -25.18 -8.27
N ALA A 279 13.84 -26.32 -7.75
CA ALA A 279 14.73 -27.42 -7.49
C ALA A 279 15.37 -27.71 -8.84
N ASN A 280 16.49 -27.04 -9.08
CA ASN A 280 17.54 -27.60 -9.91
C ASN A 280 17.61 -29.08 -9.49
N PRO A 281 17.27 -30.05 -10.34
CA PRO A 281 17.56 -31.42 -10.01
C PRO A 281 19.07 -31.42 -9.88
N GLN A 282 19.57 -31.48 -8.64
CA GLN A 282 20.87 -32.05 -8.46
C GLN A 282 20.72 -33.43 -9.05
N THR A 283 21.24 -33.58 -10.27
CA THR A 283 21.61 -34.87 -10.84
C THR A 283 22.14 -35.67 -9.67
N PRO A 284 21.49 -36.78 -9.29
CA PRO A 284 22.07 -37.66 -8.32
C PRO A 284 23.40 -38.08 -8.94
N THR A 285 24.51 -37.58 -8.41
CA THR A 285 25.82 -38.19 -8.64
C THR A 285 25.80 -39.51 -7.87
N GLY A 286 24.97 -40.43 -8.35
CA GLY A 286 25.04 -41.84 -8.00
C GLY A 286 26.36 -42.32 -8.55
N ALA A 287 27.36 -42.37 -7.69
CA ALA A 287 28.58 -43.10 -7.94
C ALA A 287 28.18 -44.51 -8.42
N LYS A 288 28.44 -44.78 -9.70
CA LYS A 288 28.29 -46.12 -10.26
C LYS A 288 29.15 -47.07 -9.43
N PRO A 289 28.57 -48.09 -8.78
CA PRO A 289 29.36 -49.07 -8.03
C PRO A 289 30.39 -49.73 -8.94
N ALA A 290 31.63 -49.83 -8.47
CA ALA A 290 32.70 -50.52 -9.18
C ALA A 290 32.29 -51.97 -9.43
N ALA A 291 32.34 -52.41 -10.69
CA ALA A 291 32.12 -53.80 -11.05
C ALA A 291 33.28 -54.67 -10.52
N PRO A 292 33.00 -55.90 -10.07
CA PRO A 292 34.00 -56.78 -9.46
C PRO A 292 35.02 -57.27 -10.49
N VAL A 293 36.28 -57.38 -10.06
CA VAL A 293 37.38 -57.95 -10.86
C VAL A 293 37.17 -59.46 -10.99
N GLY A 294 36.63 -59.91 -12.12
CA GLY A 294 36.56 -61.31 -12.52
C GLY A 294 37.72 -61.67 -13.44
N ALA A 295 38.50 -62.68 -13.04
CA ALA A 295 39.64 -63.19 -13.80
C ALA A 295 39.26 -63.68 -15.21
N GLN A 296 40.04 -63.29 -16.21
CA GLN A 296 39.89 -63.66 -17.61
C GLN A 296 40.42 -65.09 -17.88
N PRO A 297 39.61 -66.03 -18.40
CA PRO A 297 40.12 -67.30 -18.94
C PRO A 297 40.71 -67.11 -20.34
N ALA A 298 41.78 -67.84 -20.63
CA ALA A 298 42.56 -67.76 -21.88
C ALA A 298 41.76 -68.19 -23.13
N ALA A 299 42.03 -67.52 -24.26
CA ALA A 299 41.44 -67.81 -25.56
C ALA A 299 42.14 -68.98 -26.28
N PRO A 300 41.40 -69.85 -27.01
CA PRO A 300 41.98 -70.72 -28.02
C PRO A 300 41.80 -70.09 -29.41
N THR A 301 42.89 -69.91 -30.16
CA THR A 301 42.83 -69.54 -31.58
C THR A 301 43.59 -70.56 -32.40
N GLY A 302 42.84 -71.33 -33.19
CA GLY A 302 43.32 -72.28 -34.18
C GLY A 302 43.98 -71.60 -35.38
N ALA A 303 44.88 -72.34 -36.00
CA ALA A 303 45.75 -71.93 -37.09
C ALA A 303 45.00 -71.68 -38.41
N GLN A 304 45.49 -70.71 -39.19
CA GLN A 304 45.18 -70.61 -40.62
C GLN A 304 46.47 -70.36 -41.43
N PRO A 305 46.65 -70.99 -42.62
CA PRO A 305 47.96 -71.21 -43.23
C PRO A 305 48.51 -70.06 -44.09
N ALA A 306 49.83 -70.12 -44.33
CA ALA A 306 50.65 -69.12 -45.01
C ALA A 306 50.80 -69.31 -46.54
N ALA A 307 51.09 -68.19 -47.24
CA ALA A 307 52.06 -68.01 -48.36
C ALA A 307 51.62 -66.83 -49.27
N PRO A 308 52.47 -66.26 -50.18
CA PRO A 308 53.92 -66.41 -50.37
C PRO A 308 54.71 -65.08 -50.39
N VAL A 309 56.05 -65.20 -50.40
CA VAL A 309 57.05 -64.13 -50.49
C VAL A 309 57.59 -64.00 -51.92
N GLY A 310 57.80 -62.77 -52.39
CA GLY A 310 58.64 -62.41 -53.55
C GLY A 310 58.48 -60.91 -53.82
N GLY A 311 59.47 -60.08 -54.10
CA GLY A 311 60.91 -60.17 -54.33
C GLY A 311 61.30 -58.77 -54.87
N ARG A 312 62.30 -58.11 -54.28
CA ARG A 312 62.77 -56.76 -54.66
C ARG A 312 63.32 -56.74 -56.09
N PRO A 313 63.25 -55.58 -56.77
CA PRO A 313 64.46 -55.03 -57.41
C PRO A 313 64.81 -53.61 -56.94
N ALA A 314 66.09 -53.27 -57.09
CA ALA A 314 66.78 -52.09 -56.57
C ALA A 314 66.58 -50.79 -57.38
N SER A 315 66.85 -49.66 -56.72
CA SER A 315 66.91 -48.29 -57.29
C SER A 315 67.95 -48.14 -58.40
N PRO A 316 67.85 -47.06 -59.21
CA PRO A 316 68.96 -46.10 -59.19
C PRO A 316 68.56 -44.61 -59.19
N VAL A 317 69.59 -43.85 -58.82
CA VAL A 317 69.76 -42.41 -58.55
C VAL A 317 69.52 -41.51 -59.78
N GLY A 318 69.03 -40.28 -59.56
CA GLY A 318 69.07 -39.18 -60.54
C GLY A 318 68.70 -37.83 -59.92
N ALA A 319 69.59 -36.84 -60.08
CA ALA A 319 69.68 -35.54 -59.40
C ALA A 319 68.69 -34.44 -59.91
N PRO A 320 68.59 -33.26 -59.24
CA PRO A 320 67.61 -32.20 -59.52
C PRO A 320 68.13 -31.10 -60.46
N PRO A 321 67.24 -30.22 -60.97
CA PRO A 321 67.44 -28.76 -60.83
C PRO A 321 66.12 -28.03 -60.50
N ALA A 322 66.07 -27.08 -59.56
CA ALA A 322 66.53 -25.69 -59.60
C ALA A 322 65.66 -24.78 -60.51
N GLY A 323 64.91 -23.89 -59.85
CA GLY A 323 64.02 -22.88 -60.42
C GLY A 323 63.03 -22.39 -59.38
#